data_AF-A0A235BYS1-F1
#
_entry.id   AF-A0A235BYS1-F1
#
_cell.length_a   1.000
_cell.length_b   1.000
_cell.length_c   1.000
_cell.angle_alpha   90.00
_cell.angle_beta   90.00
_cell.angle_gamma   90.00
#
_symmetry.space_group_name_H-M   'P 1'
#
loop_
_entity.id
_entity.type
_entity.pdbx_description
1 polymer ?
#
loop_
_entity_poly.entity_id
_entity_poly.type
_entity_poly.pdbx_seq_one_letter_code
_entity_poly.pdbx_strand_id
1 'polypeptide(L)'
;MLNYRRVFSVGGIVVMLAMLLGAAGIGWAKTAQPPSQGARIYDMKWLNINKWLCPFYNDGRYGIDATVGTGEAGGSWPQPFKNKYIFGAGLWFGSLKARPDGKVDTLVTFGYNPNSGGTEMTPTDAAHAEEGSGNPADRVYVFPGDWPPPADRYIQDSTLVPQENFSLQDMWCVYCDLGEESHVSPGKPQGIEIYQTVYAWNYPTNEDIFFIIYKARNAGDDTLRNCYMGAVMDPDIGVHDDDMVGLLLNDSVPGVGWVKNVGYAGDVDNHEVINQRLQWEEGTPGVVAYKFLESPKGPDGKPLGMTAFKKFTIDIDPATDPAQYLTIAGYDYRTSVYCPYDSVDEVEADKRFVQCSGPFDLAPGQVEELI
;
A
#
# COMPACT_ATOMS: atom_id res chain seq x y z
N MET A 1 73.71 -45.98 -35.33
CA MET A 1 73.00 -45.72 -34.06
C MET A 1 72.16 -44.47 -34.25
N LEU A 2 70.83 -44.61 -34.23
CA LEU A 2 69.81 -43.62 -33.79
C LEU A 2 68.44 -44.19 -34.16
N ASN A 3 67.63 -44.50 -33.15
CA ASN A 3 66.27 -45.02 -33.33
C ASN A 3 65.34 -43.87 -33.79
N TYR A 4 64.41 -44.00 -34.74
CA TYR A 4 63.28 -44.93 -34.89
C TYR A 4 62.27 -44.91 -33.72
N ARG A 5 61.07 -44.35 -33.97
CA ARG A 5 59.76 -45.03 -33.88
C ARG A 5 58.67 -44.08 -34.43
N ARG A 6 57.93 -44.41 -35.51
CA ARG A 6 56.96 -45.53 -35.78
C ARG A 6 55.55 -45.21 -35.23
N VAL A 7 54.41 -45.55 -35.86
CA VAL A 7 54.05 -46.04 -37.23
C VAL A 7 52.50 -46.04 -37.34
N PHE A 8 51.93 -45.81 -38.56
CA PHE A 8 50.68 -46.34 -39.21
C PHE A 8 49.44 -46.73 -38.35
N SER A 9 48.17 -46.40 -38.63
CA SER A 9 47.34 -46.31 -39.88
C SER A 9 46.65 -47.62 -40.33
N VAL A 10 45.60 -47.51 -41.18
CA VAL A 10 44.69 -48.59 -41.72
C VAL A 10 43.66 -49.10 -40.67
N GLY A 11 42.40 -49.50 -40.90
CA GLY A 11 41.53 -49.75 -42.08
C GLY A 11 41.06 -51.24 -42.11
N GLY A 12 39.81 -51.65 -42.38
CA GLY A 12 38.51 -51.02 -42.70
C GLY A 12 37.48 -52.14 -43.06
N ILE A 13 36.30 -51.82 -43.65
CA ILE A 13 35.36 -52.77 -44.37
C ILE A 13 34.58 -53.79 -43.45
N VAL A 14 33.28 -54.17 -43.57
CA VAL A 14 32.08 -53.80 -44.40
C VAL A 14 30.74 -54.38 -43.80
N VAL A 15 29.62 -53.62 -43.87
CA VAL A 15 28.16 -53.97 -44.08
C VAL A 15 27.48 -55.13 -43.27
N MET A 16 26.33 -54.97 -42.57
CA MET A 16 24.95 -54.84 -43.13
C MET A 16 23.85 -54.39 -42.11
N LEU A 17 22.67 -53.98 -42.63
CA LEU A 17 21.43 -53.42 -42.02
C LEU A 17 20.95 -53.96 -40.65
N ALA A 18 20.40 -53.07 -39.79
CA ALA A 18 18.93 -52.95 -39.52
C ALA A 18 18.53 -51.88 -38.46
N MET A 19 17.58 -51.01 -38.82
CA MET A 19 16.44 -50.47 -38.04
C MET A 19 16.55 -50.18 -36.51
N LEU A 20 16.45 -48.88 -36.10
CA LEU A 20 15.30 -48.26 -35.37
C LEU A 20 15.67 -46.99 -34.55
N LEU A 21 14.82 -45.96 -34.70
CA LEU A 21 14.48 -44.87 -33.76
C LEU A 21 15.60 -44.09 -33.03
N GLY A 22 15.73 -42.80 -33.34
CA GLY A 22 16.62 -41.88 -32.62
C GLY A 22 16.57 -40.42 -33.08
N ALA A 23 15.38 -39.89 -33.42
CA ALA A 23 15.23 -38.51 -33.86
C ALA A 23 14.03 -37.83 -33.18
N ALA A 24 14.30 -37.02 -32.14
CA ALA A 24 13.53 -35.83 -31.76
C ALA A 24 14.17 -35.13 -30.55
N GLY A 25 14.25 -33.79 -30.59
CA GLY A 25 14.18 -32.96 -29.38
C GLY A 25 15.40 -32.91 -28.46
N ILE A 26 16.50 -32.30 -28.90
CA ILE A 26 17.30 -31.49 -27.94
C ILE A 26 16.45 -30.28 -27.61
N GLY A 27 15.75 -30.33 -26.48
CA GLY A 27 15.04 -29.18 -25.94
C GLY A 27 16.05 -28.11 -25.54
N TRP A 28 16.14 -27.03 -26.32
CA TRP A 28 16.86 -25.85 -25.90
C TRP A 28 16.05 -25.24 -24.76
N ALA A 29 16.51 -25.44 -23.52
CA ALA A 29 16.02 -24.67 -22.39
C ALA A 29 16.29 -23.20 -22.74
N LYS A 30 15.22 -22.45 -23.05
CA LYS A 30 15.32 -21.00 -23.14
C LYS A 30 15.66 -20.53 -21.73
N THR A 31 16.90 -20.08 -21.53
CA THR A 31 17.23 -19.24 -20.38
C THR A 31 16.22 -18.10 -20.40
N ALA A 32 15.37 -18.01 -19.38
CA ALA A 32 14.49 -16.86 -19.23
C ALA A 32 15.39 -15.61 -19.26
N GLN A 33 15.23 -14.79 -20.29
CA GLN A 33 15.75 -13.43 -20.20
C GLN A 33 14.88 -12.76 -19.15
N PRO A 34 15.44 -12.20 -18.06
CA PRO A 34 14.66 -11.30 -17.23
C PRO A 34 14.08 -10.23 -18.17
N PRO A 35 12.83 -9.79 -17.96
CA PRO A 35 12.22 -8.78 -18.81
C PRO A 35 13.17 -7.59 -18.92
N SER A 36 13.26 -7.00 -20.10
CA SER A 36 14.04 -5.77 -20.27
C SER A 36 13.56 -4.77 -19.23
N GLN A 37 14.47 -4.21 -18.41
CA GLN A 37 14.13 -3.15 -17.48
C GLN A 37 13.59 -1.95 -18.27
N GLY A 38 12.27 -1.95 -18.47
CA GLY A 38 11.53 -0.74 -18.79
C GLY A 38 11.76 0.25 -17.67
N ALA A 39 11.73 1.55 -17.98
CA ALA A 39 11.72 2.56 -16.93
C ALA A 39 10.59 2.24 -15.96
N ARG A 40 10.92 2.05 -14.66
CA ARG A 40 9.97 1.60 -13.63
C ARG A 40 8.71 2.44 -13.73
N ILE A 41 7.59 1.82 -14.10
CA ILE A 41 6.32 2.53 -14.28
C ILE A 41 5.67 2.64 -12.90
N TYR A 42 6.21 3.52 -12.05
CA TYR A 42 5.43 4.11 -10.98
C TYR A 42 4.41 5.03 -11.65
N ASP A 43 3.18 4.54 -11.74
CA ASP A 43 2.08 5.25 -12.38
C ASP A 43 1.30 6.03 -11.33
N MET A 44 0.90 7.25 -11.71
CA MET A 44 0.09 8.13 -10.86
C MET A 44 -1.12 8.63 -11.64
N LYS A 45 -2.24 8.77 -10.93
CA LYS A 45 -3.48 9.34 -11.44
C LYS A 45 -4.07 10.27 -10.38
N TRP A 46 -4.73 11.32 -10.84
CA TRP A 46 -5.42 12.28 -9.98
C TRP A 46 -6.89 11.91 -9.83
N LEU A 47 -7.33 11.74 -8.58
CA LEU A 47 -8.73 11.91 -8.22
C LEU A 47 -9.06 13.40 -8.31
N ASN A 48 -10.04 13.76 -9.14
CA ASN A 48 -10.36 15.16 -9.47
C ASN A 48 -11.82 15.39 -9.93
N ILE A 49 -12.71 14.41 -9.81
CA ILE A 49 -14.12 14.53 -10.22
C ILE A 49 -14.97 15.42 -9.30
N ASN A 50 -14.54 15.58 -8.05
CA ASN A 50 -15.25 16.31 -7.00
C ASN A 50 -14.36 17.42 -6.39
N LYS A 51 -14.64 17.88 -5.17
CA LYS A 51 -13.86 18.96 -4.55
C LYS A 51 -12.48 18.51 -4.07
N TRP A 52 -12.18 17.22 -4.03
CA TRP A 52 -10.81 16.76 -3.79
C TRP A 52 -9.98 16.79 -5.07
N LEU A 53 -8.73 17.20 -4.92
CA LEU A 53 -7.65 16.89 -5.84
C LEU A 53 -6.62 16.06 -5.08
N CYS A 54 -6.50 14.77 -5.40
CA CYS A 54 -5.59 13.87 -4.69
C CYS A 54 -4.86 12.94 -5.66
N PRO A 55 -3.51 12.86 -5.61
CA PRO A 55 -2.77 11.89 -6.39
C PRO A 55 -2.87 10.51 -5.73
N PHE A 56 -2.96 9.45 -6.54
CA PHE A 56 -2.88 8.05 -6.12
C PHE A 56 -1.88 7.32 -7.01
N TYR A 57 -1.05 6.48 -6.40
CA TYR A 57 0.02 5.73 -7.04
C TYR A 57 -0.30 4.23 -7.08
N ASN A 58 0.29 3.53 -8.04
CA ASN A 58 0.27 2.05 -8.12
C ASN A 58 1.19 1.37 -7.09
N ASP A 59 1.67 2.09 -6.07
CA ASP A 59 2.51 1.59 -4.95
C ASP A 59 1.88 1.86 -3.57
N GLY A 60 0.56 2.11 -3.53
CA GLY A 60 -0.21 2.32 -2.29
C GLY A 60 -0.08 3.70 -1.66
N ARG A 61 0.78 4.58 -2.20
CA ARG A 61 0.83 5.98 -1.78
C ARG A 61 -0.33 6.77 -2.36
N TYR A 62 -0.83 7.71 -1.58
CA TYR A 62 -1.68 8.79 -2.04
C TYR A 62 -1.42 10.07 -1.24
N GLY A 63 -2.03 11.18 -1.66
CA GLY A 63 -1.83 12.49 -1.02
C GLY A 63 -0.52 13.17 -1.40
N ILE A 64 0.60 12.45 -1.49
CA ILE A 64 1.91 13.02 -1.85
C ILE A 64 2.04 13.32 -3.35
N ASP A 65 2.48 14.53 -3.71
CA ASP A 65 2.88 14.85 -5.10
C ASP A 65 4.40 14.64 -5.25
N ALA A 66 4.78 13.41 -5.57
CA ALA A 66 6.16 13.03 -5.87
C ALA A 66 6.65 13.54 -7.25
N THR A 67 5.86 14.32 -7.99
CA THR A 67 6.29 14.93 -9.27
C THR A 67 6.97 16.29 -9.07
N VAL A 68 6.86 16.87 -7.88
CA VAL A 68 7.45 18.17 -7.51
C VAL A 68 8.58 17.97 -6.50
N GLY A 69 9.80 18.39 -6.88
CA GLY A 69 10.96 18.39 -5.98
C GLY A 69 11.32 16.99 -5.43
N THR A 70 11.30 16.86 -4.11
CA THR A 70 11.48 15.60 -3.36
C THR A 70 10.16 15.00 -2.87
N GLY A 71 9.02 15.52 -3.34
CA GLY A 71 7.70 15.34 -2.74
C GLY A 71 7.21 16.64 -2.09
N GLU A 72 5.99 17.03 -2.41
CA GLU A 72 5.21 18.07 -1.71
C GLU A 72 3.81 17.53 -1.39
N ALA A 73 3.07 18.22 -0.52
CA ALA A 73 1.67 17.89 -0.30
C ALA A 73 0.84 18.05 -1.59
N GLY A 74 0.12 16.99 -1.95
CA GLY A 74 -0.68 16.88 -3.17
C GLY A 74 -2.19 16.82 -2.92
N GLY A 75 -2.63 16.28 -1.78
CA GLY A 75 -4.05 16.15 -1.42
C GLY A 75 -4.68 17.47 -0.98
N SER A 76 -5.45 18.11 -1.87
CA SER A 76 -6.12 19.40 -1.62
C SER A 76 -7.63 19.36 -1.71
N TRP A 77 -8.27 20.24 -0.93
CA TRP A 77 -9.71 20.50 -0.93
C TRP A 77 -9.97 21.95 -0.47
N PRO A 78 -11.03 22.65 -0.93
CA PRO A 78 -11.94 22.30 -2.00
C PRO A 78 -11.48 22.89 -3.34
N GLN A 79 -11.53 22.09 -4.41
CA GLN A 79 -11.28 22.55 -5.78
C GLN A 79 -12.15 23.76 -6.15
N PRO A 80 -11.62 24.78 -6.86
CA PRO A 80 -10.27 24.84 -7.45
C PRO A 80 -9.18 25.39 -6.50
N PHE A 81 -9.50 25.62 -5.22
CA PHE A 81 -8.58 26.12 -4.21
C PHE A 81 -7.63 25.01 -3.76
N LYS A 82 -6.42 25.40 -3.32
CA LYS A 82 -5.27 24.49 -3.26
C LYS A 82 -4.89 23.99 -1.86
N ASN A 83 -5.60 24.44 -0.83
CA ASN A 83 -5.38 24.10 0.58
C ASN A 83 -5.10 22.61 0.74
N LYS A 84 -3.87 22.28 1.17
CA LYS A 84 -3.33 20.91 1.22
C LYS A 84 -3.59 20.27 2.57
N TYR A 85 -4.51 19.32 2.64
CA TYR A 85 -4.87 18.64 3.90
C TYR A 85 -4.11 17.32 4.10
N ILE A 86 -3.46 16.80 3.07
CA ILE A 86 -2.74 15.52 3.12
C ILE A 86 -1.38 15.72 2.43
N PHE A 87 -0.30 15.67 3.22
CA PHE A 87 1.06 15.56 2.69
C PHE A 87 1.28 14.18 2.07
N GLY A 88 0.88 13.12 2.77
CA GLY A 88 0.91 11.77 2.24
C GLY A 88 0.17 10.77 3.11
N ALA A 89 -0.24 9.66 2.50
CA ALA A 89 -1.04 8.64 3.17
C ALA A 89 -0.92 7.28 2.46
N GLY A 90 -1.30 6.22 3.17
CA GLY A 90 -1.27 4.84 2.66
C GLY A 90 -1.66 3.81 3.71
N LEU A 91 -1.75 2.55 3.28
CA LEU A 91 -2.06 1.42 4.15
C LEU A 91 -0.78 0.84 4.78
N TRP A 92 -0.81 0.58 6.08
CA TRP A 92 0.12 -0.30 6.79
C TRP A 92 -0.55 -1.65 7.00
N PHE A 93 0.17 -2.74 6.75
CA PHE A 93 -0.24 -4.10 7.10
C PHE A 93 0.84 -4.72 7.97
N GLY A 94 0.50 -5.21 9.16
CA GLY A 94 1.45 -5.91 10.02
C GLY A 94 0.94 -7.25 10.50
N SER A 95 1.85 -8.20 10.70
CA SER A 95 1.52 -9.56 11.15
C SER A 95 2.64 -10.20 11.96
N LEU A 96 2.30 -11.30 12.64
CA LEU A 96 3.25 -12.26 13.16
C LEU A 96 3.35 -13.42 12.18
N LYS A 97 4.52 -13.55 11.52
CA LYS A 97 4.79 -14.61 10.55
C LYS A 97 5.66 -15.70 11.18
N ALA A 98 5.24 -16.96 11.03
CA ALA A 98 6.03 -18.10 11.50
C ALA A 98 7.32 -18.25 10.68
N ARG A 99 8.36 -18.81 11.28
CA ARG A 99 9.65 -19.07 10.63
C ARG A 99 9.97 -20.57 10.58
N PRO A 100 10.74 -21.03 9.58
CA PRO A 100 11.23 -22.42 9.52
C PRO A 100 12.10 -22.84 10.72
N ASP A 101 12.71 -21.90 11.45
CA ASP A 101 13.48 -22.17 12.68
C ASP A 101 12.61 -22.23 13.96
N GLY A 102 11.28 -22.24 13.82
CA GLY A 102 10.32 -22.32 14.93
C GLY A 102 10.13 -21.02 15.71
N LYS A 103 10.73 -19.92 15.25
CA LYS A 103 10.50 -18.58 15.80
C LYS A 103 9.38 -17.86 15.04
N VAL A 104 9.14 -16.62 15.41
CA VAL A 104 8.19 -15.70 14.77
C VAL A 104 8.97 -14.45 14.36
N ASP A 105 8.72 -13.95 13.14
CA ASP A 105 9.06 -12.58 12.77
C ASP A 105 7.84 -11.68 13.03
N THR A 106 8.09 -10.50 13.58
CA THR A 106 7.10 -9.42 13.68
C THR A 106 7.37 -8.49 12.51
N LEU A 107 6.46 -8.47 11.53
CA LEU A 107 6.64 -7.78 10.26
C LEU A 107 5.58 -6.69 10.09
N VAL A 108 5.95 -5.59 9.45
CA VAL A 108 5.05 -4.57 8.93
C VAL A 108 5.53 -4.24 7.53
N THR A 109 4.58 -4.02 6.63
CA THR A 109 4.88 -3.38 5.36
C THR A 109 3.90 -2.26 5.09
N PHE A 110 4.34 -1.24 4.37
CA PHE A 110 3.61 0.01 4.24
C PHE A 110 3.57 0.50 2.79
N GLY A 111 2.36 0.88 2.37
CA GLY A 111 2.11 1.65 1.17
C GLY A 111 2.54 3.12 1.29
N TYR A 112 2.81 3.63 2.49
CA TYR A 112 3.37 4.97 2.71
C TYR A 112 4.09 5.07 4.06
N ASN A 113 5.28 5.66 4.07
CA ASN A 113 6.07 5.93 5.28
C ASN A 113 6.06 7.43 5.61
N PRO A 114 5.40 7.86 6.70
CA PRO A 114 5.34 9.26 7.11
C PRO A 114 6.68 9.93 7.43
N ASN A 115 7.76 9.15 7.64
CA ASN A 115 9.09 9.70 7.91
C ASN A 115 9.87 10.05 6.62
N SER A 116 9.52 9.42 5.49
CA SER A 116 10.34 9.46 4.27
C SER A 116 9.57 9.65 2.96
N GLY A 117 8.23 9.62 2.98
CA GLY A 117 7.40 9.61 1.77
C GLY A 117 7.54 8.34 0.91
N GLY A 118 8.28 7.34 1.40
CA GLY A 118 8.56 6.08 0.72
C GLY A 118 7.44 5.05 0.87
N THR A 119 7.65 3.88 0.26
CA THR A 119 6.75 2.72 0.26
C THR A 119 7.60 1.46 0.08
N GLU A 120 7.16 0.34 0.66
CA GLU A 120 7.75 -0.99 0.43
C GLU A 120 6.97 -1.79 -0.62
N MET A 121 5.84 -1.26 -1.08
CA MET A 121 4.99 -1.91 -2.06
C MET A 121 5.59 -1.79 -3.46
N THR A 122 5.52 -2.91 -4.19
CA THR A 122 5.95 -3.02 -5.58
C THR A 122 4.71 -3.02 -6.49
N PRO A 123 4.64 -2.18 -7.53
CA PRO A 123 3.54 -2.18 -8.49
C PRO A 123 3.48 -3.45 -9.35
N THR A 124 2.91 -4.52 -8.79
CA THR A 124 2.56 -5.79 -9.45
C THR A 124 1.79 -6.68 -8.47
N ASP A 125 1.08 -7.71 -8.95
CA ASP A 125 0.47 -8.75 -8.11
C ASP A 125 1.48 -9.87 -7.80
N ALA A 126 1.19 -10.66 -6.76
CA ALA A 126 2.12 -11.67 -6.26
C ALA A 126 2.43 -12.78 -7.26
N ALA A 127 1.50 -13.10 -8.17
CA ALA A 127 1.73 -14.08 -9.24
C ALA A 127 2.77 -13.61 -10.28
N HIS A 128 3.06 -12.31 -10.35
CA HIS A 128 3.97 -11.69 -11.30
C HIS A 128 5.11 -10.90 -10.63
N ALA A 129 5.32 -11.09 -9.32
CA ALA A 129 6.41 -10.45 -8.58
C ALA A 129 7.81 -10.65 -9.20
N GLU A 130 8.06 -11.78 -9.88
CA GLU A 130 9.29 -12.04 -10.63
C GLU A 130 9.49 -11.14 -11.87
N GLU A 131 8.43 -10.49 -12.39
CA GLU A 131 8.53 -9.48 -13.45
C GLU A 131 9.08 -8.14 -12.93
N GLY A 132 8.88 -7.86 -11.63
CA GLY A 132 9.25 -6.62 -10.96
C GLY A 132 8.44 -5.40 -11.42
N SER A 133 8.84 -4.21 -10.95
CA SER A 133 8.19 -2.94 -11.30
C SER A 133 8.49 -2.50 -12.74
N GLY A 134 7.61 -2.84 -13.69
CA GLY A 134 7.78 -2.40 -15.08
C GLY A 134 6.80 -2.93 -16.14
N ASN A 135 5.88 -3.84 -15.80
CA ASN A 135 4.87 -4.28 -16.75
C ASN A 135 3.87 -3.13 -17.04
N PRO A 136 3.60 -2.75 -18.30
CA PRO A 136 2.60 -1.72 -18.62
C PRO A 136 1.15 -2.03 -18.22
N ALA A 137 0.85 -3.24 -17.75
CA ALA A 137 -0.42 -3.57 -17.12
C ALA A 137 -0.48 -3.20 -15.62
N ASP A 138 0.66 -3.14 -14.93
CA ASP A 138 0.71 -2.95 -13.48
C ASP A 138 0.69 -1.44 -13.14
N ARG A 139 -0.46 -0.80 -13.36
CA ARG A 139 -0.65 0.66 -13.31
C ARG A 139 -2.02 1.05 -12.75
N VAL A 140 -2.28 2.35 -12.59
CA VAL A 140 -3.57 2.83 -12.11
C VAL A 140 -4.54 2.99 -13.27
N TYR A 141 -5.60 2.17 -13.26
CA TYR A 141 -6.71 2.22 -14.21
C TYR A 141 -7.78 3.20 -13.72
N VAL A 142 -8.41 3.96 -14.64
CA VAL A 142 -9.36 5.02 -14.27
C VAL A 142 -10.65 4.95 -15.10
N PHE A 143 -11.78 4.98 -14.41
CA PHE A 143 -13.08 5.32 -15.00
C PHE A 143 -13.40 6.81 -14.77
N PRO A 144 -14.01 7.52 -15.73
CA PRO A 144 -14.12 7.17 -17.14
C PRO A 144 -12.75 7.27 -17.83
N GLY A 145 -12.41 6.29 -18.66
CA GLY A 145 -11.06 6.20 -19.22
C GLY A 145 -10.74 4.78 -19.69
N ASP A 146 -9.64 4.23 -19.21
CA ASP A 146 -9.11 2.92 -19.56
C ASP A 146 -9.65 1.78 -18.69
N TRP A 147 -10.94 1.86 -18.35
CA TRP A 147 -11.67 0.89 -17.53
C TRP A 147 -12.46 -0.12 -18.39
N PRO A 148 -12.62 -1.39 -17.95
CA PRO A 148 -12.10 -1.99 -16.73
C PRO A 148 -10.64 -2.47 -16.84
N PRO A 149 -9.96 -2.75 -15.71
CA PRO A 149 -8.67 -3.44 -15.70
C PRO A 149 -8.77 -4.85 -16.32
N PRO A 150 -7.67 -5.36 -16.91
CA PRO A 150 -7.63 -6.66 -17.56
C PRO A 150 -7.63 -7.81 -16.53
N ALA A 151 -8.79 -8.39 -16.27
CA ALA A 151 -8.95 -9.48 -15.30
C ALA A 151 -8.14 -10.75 -15.65
N ASP A 152 -7.77 -10.93 -16.92
CA ASP A 152 -6.90 -12.02 -17.40
C ASP A 152 -5.41 -11.82 -17.09
N ARG A 153 -5.00 -10.64 -16.62
CA ARG A 153 -3.65 -10.39 -16.06
C ARG A 153 -3.56 -10.73 -14.56
N TYR A 154 -4.69 -10.85 -13.86
CA TYR A 154 -4.74 -11.04 -12.40
C TYR A 154 -5.52 -12.31 -12.03
N ILE A 155 -5.23 -13.41 -12.74
CA ILE A 155 -6.00 -14.67 -12.70
C ILE A 155 -6.05 -15.38 -11.34
N GLN A 156 -5.17 -15.02 -10.40
CA GLN A 156 -5.07 -15.74 -9.13
C GLN A 156 -6.32 -15.53 -8.25
N ASP A 157 -6.95 -14.36 -8.34
CA ASP A 157 -8.34 -14.13 -7.95
C ASP A 157 -8.94 -12.98 -8.76
N SER A 158 -9.48 -13.29 -9.94
CA SER A 158 -10.11 -12.31 -10.81
C SER A 158 -11.39 -11.68 -10.23
N THR A 159 -11.91 -12.17 -9.09
CA THR A 159 -13.05 -11.55 -8.41
C THR A 159 -12.67 -10.29 -7.62
N LEU A 160 -11.37 -10.07 -7.41
CA LEU A 160 -10.82 -8.85 -6.78
C LEU A 160 -10.59 -7.72 -7.80
N VAL A 161 -10.71 -8.02 -9.09
CA VAL A 161 -10.62 -7.05 -10.18
C VAL A 161 -12.03 -6.54 -10.53
N PRO A 162 -12.34 -5.25 -10.34
CA PRO A 162 -13.65 -4.71 -10.71
C PRO A 162 -13.81 -4.73 -12.24
N GLN A 163 -14.97 -5.13 -12.73
CA GLN A 163 -15.27 -5.21 -14.18
C GLN A 163 -16.41 -4.27 -14.62
N GLU A 164 -17.12 -3.68 -13.65
CA GLU A 164 -18.11 -2.62 -13.84
C GLU A 164 -17.67 -1.42 -13.02
N ASN A 165 -18.02 -0.21 -13.44
CA ASN A 165 -17.80 1.00 -12.64
C ASN A 165 -18.94 1.20 -11.64
N PHE A 166 -18.63 1.79 -10.48
CA PHE A 166 -19.58 2.03 -9.39
C PHE A 166 -19.84 3.52 -9.13
N SER A 167 -18.84 4.39 -9.34
CA SER A 167 -18.93 5.83 -9.07
C SER A 167 -18.75 6.69 -10.34
N LEU A 168 -18.56 8.00 -10.17
CA LEU A 168 -18.31 8.93 -11.27
C LEU A 168 -16.82 9.07 -11.59
N GLN A 169 -15.95 8.69 -10.65
CA GLN A 169 -14.54 8.39 -10.92
C GLN A 169 -14.09 7.21 -10.08
N ASP A 170 -13.86 6.07 -10.75
CA ASP A 170 -13.27 4.90 -10.13
C ASP A 170 -11.79 4.85 -10.47
N MET A 171 -10.96 4.43 -9.52
CA MET A 171 -9.53 4.20 -9.75
C MET A 171 -9.16 2.85 -9.15
N TRP A 172 -8.35 2.06 -9.84
CA TRP A 172 -7.96 0.73 -9.36
C TRP A 172 -6.50 0.40 -9.70
N CYS A 173 -5.84 -0.28 -8.76
CA CYS A 173 -4.53 -0.88 -8.96
C CYS A 173 -4.32 -2.06 -7.99
N VAL A 174 -3.28 -2.85 -8.25
CA VAL A 174 -2.78 -3.89 -7.34
C VAL A 174 -1.28 -3.68 -7.13
N TYR A 175 -0.82 -3.97 -5.91
CA TYR A 175 0.58 -3.92 -5.53
C TYR A 175 0.87 -4.92 -4.40
N CYS A 176 2.10 -5.41 -4.31
CA CYS A 176 2.51 -6.42 -3.33
C CYS A 176 3.83 -6.08 -2.64
N ASP A 177 4.04 -6.69 -1.47
CA ASP A 177 5.25 -6.49 -0.66
C ASP A 177 6.41 -7.41 -1.06
N LEU A 178 6.32 -8.15 -2.16
CA LEU A 178 7.28 -9.23 -2.49
C LEU A 178 8.63 -8.75 -3.06
N GLY A 179 8.76 -7.48 -3.45
CA GLY A 179 10.02 -6.90 -3.90
C GLY A 179 10.98 -6.69 -2.73
N GLU A 180 11.88 -7.65 -2.47
CA GLU A 180 12.85 -7.59 -1.37
C GLU A 180 13.69 -6.30 -1.35
N GLU A 181 13.95 -5.68 -2.50
CA GLU A 181 14.72 -4.44 -2.61
C GLU A 181 13.97 -3.18 -2.13
N SER A 182 12.65 -3.27 -1.95
CA SER A 182 11.80 -2.17 -1.50
C SER A 182 11.77 -2.04 0.04
N HIS A 183 12.15 -3.09 0.77
CA HIS A 183 12.03 -3.18 2.23
C HIS A 183 13.13 -2.43 2.99
N VAL A 184 12.76 -1.79 4.10
CA VAL A 184 13.70 -1.12 4.99
C VAL A 184 14.30 -2.12 5.98
N SER A 185 15.57 -2.46 5.78
CA SER A 185 16.28 -3.42 6.65
C SER A 185 16.16 -3.06 8.15
N PRO A 186 15.77 -4.00 9.04
CA PRO A 186 15.73 -5.45 8.86
C PRO A 186 14.39 -6.03 8.37
N GLY A 187 13.44 -5.19 7.96
CA GLY A 187 12.16 -5.59 7.37
C GLY A 187 12.32 -6.42 6.10
N LYS A 188 11.27 -7.14 5.73
CA LYS A 188 11.25 -8.10 4.60
C LYS A 188 9.83 -8.53 4.22
N PRO A 189 9.62 -9.07 3.01
CA PRO A 189 8.31 -9.52 2.56
C PRO A 189 7.60 -10.50 3.51
N GLN A 190 6.37 -10.17 3.89
CA GLN A 190 5.42 -11.07 4.55
C GLN A 190 4.52 -11.81 3.55
N GLY A 191 4.43 -11.39 2.28
CA GLY A 191 3.67 -12.09 1.24
C GLY A 191 2.23 -11.59 1.15
N ILE A 192 2.07 -10.27 1.22
CA ILE A 192 0.80 -9.55 1.12
C ILE A 192 0.73 -8.84 -0.23
N GLU A 193 -0.44 -8.93 -0.86
CA GLU A 193 -0.82 -8.04 -1.94
C GLU A 193 -2.11 -7.30 -1.58
N ILE A 194 -2.22 -6.08 -2.08
CA ILE A 194 -3.33 -5.18 -1.82
C ILE A 194 -3.99 -4.83 -3.15
N TYR A 195 -5.27 -5.15 -3.26
CA TYR A 195 -6.13 -4.64 -4.34
C TYR A 195 -6.79 -3.36 -3.83
N GLN A 196 -6.36 -2.22 -4.36
CA GLN A 196 -6.86 -0.89 -3.96
C GLN A 196 -7.87 -0.39 -4.99
N THR A 197 -9.07 -0.06 -4.53
CA THR A 197 -10.07 0.67 -5.34
C THR A 197 -10.38 2.01 -4.70
N VAL A 198 -10.53 3.08 -5.49
CA VAL A 198 -10.94 4.40 -5.03
C VAL A 198 -12.23 4.79 -5.75
N TYR A 199 -13.19 5.36 -5.03
CA TYR A 199 -14.45 5.84 -5.58
C TYR A 199 -14.70 7.30 -5.21
N ALA A 200 -15.24 8.07 -6.16
CA ALA A 200 -15.70 9.43 -5.92
C ALA A 200 -16.94 9.81 -6.74
N TRP A 201 -17.76 10.67 -6.14
CA TRP A 201 -18.92 11.31 -6.75
C TRP A 201 -18.86 12.82 -6.49
N ASN A 202 -19.57 13.58 -7.30
CA ASN A 202 -19.69 15.04 -7.19
C ASN A 202 -21.15 15.48 -6.97
N TYR A 203 -21.91 14.69 -6.22
CA TYR A 203 -23.24 15.11 -5.76
C TYR A 203 -23.09 15.95 -4.49
N PRO A 204 -24.01 16.92 -4.22
CA PRO A 204 -23.94 17.77 -3.02
C PRO A 204 -23.91 17.04 -1.65
N THR A 205 -24.16 15.73 -1.63
CA THR A 205 -24.10 14.87 -0.43
C THR A 205 -22.77 14.16 -0.23
N ASN A 206 -21.86 14.16 -1.21
CA ASN A 206 -20.60 13.42 -1.18
C ASN A 206 -19.46 14.05 -2.02
N GLU A 207 -19.63 15.25 -2.56
CA GLU A 207 -18.61 15.99 -3.31
C GLU A 207 -17.36 16.36 -2.49
N ASP A 208 -17.45 16.26 -1.16
CA ASP A 208 -16.38 16.51 -0.19
C ASP A 208 -15.70 15.22 0.30
N ILE A 209 -15.99 14.04 -0.30
CA ILE A 209 -15.55 12.72 0.17
C ILE A 209 -15.03 11.88 -1.00
N PHE A 210 -13.93 11.17 -0.80
CA PHE A 210 -13.57 9.98 -1.59
C PHE A 210 -13.53 8.76 -0.67
N PHE A 211 -13.69 7.57 -1.24
CA PHE A 211 -13.69 6.30 -0.53
C PHE A 211 -12.53 5.45 -1.05
N ILE A 212 -11.80 4.78 -0.17
CA ILE A 212 -10.77 3.81 -0.56
C ILE A 212 -11.19 2.45 -0.03
N ILE A 213 -11.09 1.43 -0.86
CA ILE A 213 -11.25 0.03 -0.50
C ILE A 213 -9.89 -0.63 -0.58
N TYR A 214 -9.43 -1.17 0.54
CA TYR A 214 -8.23 -1.99 0.64
C TYR A 214 -8.64 -3.45 0.84
N LYS A 215 -8.40 -4.29 -0.16
CA LYS A 215 -8.53 -5.75 -0.03
C LYS A 215 -7.15 -6.37 0.09
N ALA A 216 -6.78 -6.78 1.31
CA ALA A 216 -5.50 -7.39 1.61
C ALA A 216 -5.60 -8.91 1.47
N ARG A 217 -4.84 -9.48 0.53
CA ARG A 217 -4.75 -10.92 0.28
C ARG A 217 -3.42 -11.47 0.78
N ASN A 218 -3.47 -12.59 1.49
CA ASN A 218 -2.27 -13.38 1.78
C ASN A 218 -1.93 -14.23 0.55
N ALA A 219 -0.87 -13.85 -0.17
CA ALA A 219 -0.37 -14.58 -1.33
C ALA A 219 0.69 -15.64 -0.96
N GLY A 220 1.12 -15.68 0.30
CA GLY A 220 2.03 -16.69 0.84
C GLY A 220 1.36 -18.05 1.07
N ASP A 221 2.18 -19.01 1.52
CA ASP A 221 1.82 -20.40 1.82
C ASP A 221 1.55 -20.67 3.31
N ASP A 222 1.97 -19.75 4.20
CA ASP A 222 1.73 -19.80 5.64
C ASP A 222 0.57 -18.88 6.09
N THR A 223 -0.09 -19.23 7.20
CA THR A 223 -1.10 -18.35 7.84
C THR A 223 -0.43 -17.23 8.60
N LEU A 224 -0.71 -15.98 8.23
CA LEU A 224 -0.29 -14.80 8.97
C LEU A 224 -1.20 -14.65 10.21
N ARG A 225 -0.59 -14.37 11.36
CA ARG A 225 -1.28 -14.35 12.67
C ARG A 225 -1.29 -12.97 13.29
N ASN A 226 -2.34 -12.65 14.05
CA ASN A 226 -2.49 -11.35 14.71
C ASN A 226 -2.20 -10.19 13.75
N CYS A 227 -2.87 -10.22 12.59
CA CYS A 227 -2.78 -9.23 11.53
C CYS A 227 -3.51 -7.94 11.93
N TYR A 228 -2.94 -6.81 11.52
CA TYR A 228 -3.53 -5.48 11.70
C TYR A 228 -3.44 -4.70 10.38
N MET A 229 -4.50 -3.99 10.04
CA MET A 229 -4.54 -3.01 8.94
C MET A 229 -4.62 -1.61 9.54
N GLY A 230 -3.73 -0.71 9.14
CA GLY A 230 -3.66 0.67 9.60
C GLY A 230 -3.73 1.67 8.44
N ALA A 231 -4.72 2.55 8.42
CA ALA A 231 -4.73 3.70 7.52
C ALA A 231 -3.88 4.81 8.14
N VAL A 232 -2.74 5.12 7.52
CA VAL A 232 -1.79 6.15 7.97
C VAL A 232 -2.03 7.46 7.23
N MET A 233 -1.93 8.59 7.93
CA MET A 233 -1.95 9.94 7.35
C MET A 233 -0.83 10.80 7.94
N ASP A 234 -0.14 11.50 7.04
CA ASP A 234 0.70 12.67 7.27
C ASP A 234 -0.09 13.90 6.78
N PRO A 235 -0.89 14.57 7.64
CA PRO A 235 -1.42 15.90 7.38
C PRO A 235 -0.29 16.94 7.23
N ASP A 236 -0.61 18.07 6.60
CA ASP A 236 0.24 19.29 6.51
C ASP A 236 -0.73 20.46 6.33
N ILE A 237 -1.64 20.60 7.31
CA ILE A 237 -2.72 21.57 7.29
C ILE A 237 -2.09 22.93 7.56
N GLY A 238 -1.89 23.69 6.49
CA GLY A 238 -1.36 25.04 6.55
C GLY A 238 0.14 25.12 6.77
N VAL A 239 0.50 25.14 8.05
CA VAL A 239 1.86 25.24 8.57
C VAL A 239 2.07 24.09 9.56
N HIS A 240 2.30 22.86 9.07
CA HIS A 240 2.52 21.61 9.83
C HIS A 240 2.94 21.69 11.32
N ASP A 241 3.84 22.60 11.72
CA ASP A 241 4.17 22.86 13.12
C ASP A 241 2.95 23.21 14.02
N ASP A 242 1.81 23.65 13.48
CA ASP A 242 0.56 23.93 14.22
C ASP A 242 -0.55 22.85 14.10
N ASP A 243 -0.28 21.73 13.40
CA ASP A 243 -1.22 20.63 13.22
C ASP A 243 -1.62 19.95 14.56
N MET A 244 -2.86 19.45 14.62
CA MET A 244 -3.43 18.71 15.74
C MET A 244 -4.21 17.48 15.25
N VAL A 245 -4.13 16.37 15.99
CA VAL A 245 -4.86 15.13 15.65
C VAL A 245 -5.76 14.64 16.78
N GLY A 246 -6.90 14.06 16.43
CA GLY A 246 -7.88 13.58 17.39
C GLY A 246 -8.71 12.41 16.89
N LEU A 247 -9.58 11.89 17.76
CA LEU A 247 -10.53 10.84 17.41
C LEU A 247 -11.88 10.98 18.10
N LEU A 248 -12.93 10.44 17.46
CA LEU A 248 -14.28 10.30 17.98
C LEU A 248 -14.62 8.81 18.08
N LEU A 249 -14.40 8.21 19.25
CA LEU A 249 -14.69 6.79 19.53
C LEU A 249 -16.19 6.49 19.46
N ASN A 250 -16.97 7.28 20.20
CA ASN A 250 -18.42 7.27 20.22
C ASN A 250 -18.87 8.59 20.85
N ASP A 251 -19.09 9.62 20.02
CA ASP A 251 -19.41 10.96 20.46
C ASP A 251 -20.48 11.61 19.57
N SER A 252 -21.13 12.67 20.07
CA SER A 252 -22.22 13.37 19.41
C SER A 252 -21.75 14.68 18.79
N VAL A 253 -21.55 14.70 17.47
CA VAL A 253 -21.19 15.92 16.72
C VAL A 253 -22.46 16.75 16.46
N PRO A 254 -22.50 18.05 16.86
CA PRO A 254 -23.64 18.92 16.59
C PRO A 254 -24.01 18.96 15.10
N GLY A 255 -25.31 18.85 14.80
CA GLY A 255 -25.81 18.81 13.41
C GLY A 255 -25.67 17.46 12.69
N VAL A 256 -24.83 16.54 13.18
CA VAL A 256 -24.61 15.20 12.60
C VAL A 256 -25.23 14.10 13.46
N GLY A 257 -25.09 14.19 14.78
CA GLY A 257 -25.50 13.17 15.74
C GLY A 257 -24.34 12.26 16.17
N TRP A 258 -24.65 11.05 16.63
CA TRP A 258 -23.65 10.11 17.14
C TRP A 258 -22.78 9.51 16.02
N VAL A 259 -21.47 9.73 16.11
CA VAL A 259 -20.45 9.17 15.24
C VAL A 259 -19.50 8.28 16.04
N LYS A 260 -18.84 7.34 15.35
CA LYS A 260 -17.92 6.36 15.92
C LYS A 260 -16.77 6.11 14.95
N ASN A 261 -15.63 5.68 15.48
CA ASN A 261 -14.47 5.21 14.72
C ASN A 261 -13.98 6.24 13.69
N VAL A 262 -13.97 7.52 14.07
CA VAL A 262 -13.44 8.62 13.26
C VAL A 262 -12.10 9.07 13.84
N GLY A 263 -11.04 9.05 13.05
CA GLY A 263 -9.79 9.76 13.30
C GLY A 263 -9.73 11.02 12.44
N TYR A 264 -9.16 12.11 12.94
CA TYR A 264 -9.13 13.39 12.22
C TYR A 264 -7.88 14.22 12.50
N ALA A 265 -7.57 15.13 11.57
CA ALA A 265 -6.55 16.18 11.69
C ALA A 265 -7.19 17.55 11.40
N GLY A 266 -6.72 18.57 12.11
CA GLY A 266 -7.12 19.97 11.98
C GLY A 266 -6.08 20.87 12.63
N ASP A 267 -6.09 22.16 12.31
CA ASP A 267 -5.19 23.14 12.93
C ASP A 267 -5.68 23.58 14.33
N VAL A 268 -4.73 23.94 15.19
CA VAL A 268 -4.92 24.31 16.60
C VAL A 268 -5.70 25.62 16.81
N ASP A 269 -5.50 26.65 15.98
CA ASP A 269 -6.06 28.00 16.21
C ASP A 269 -7.19 28.38 15.25
N ASN A 270 -7.39 27.58 14.19
CA ASN A 270 -8.37 27.71 13.14
C ASN A 270 -8.12 28.95 12.23
N HIS A 271 -6.84 29.33 12.03
CA HIS A 271 -6.45 30.48 11.23
C HIS A 271 -5.23 30.27 10.32
N GLU A 272 -5.52 30.11 9.03
CA GLU A 272 -4.51 30.00 7.98
C GLU A 272 -4.12 31.30 7.33
N VAL A 273 -2.89 31.33 6.79
CA VAL A 273 -2.33 32.42 5.98
C VAL A 273 -1.67 31.89 4.70
N ILE A 274 -1.54 32.75 3.68
CA ILE A 274 -0.91 32.36 2.41
C ILE A 274 0.57 31.99 2.62
N ASN A 275 0.88 30.69 2.53
CA ASN A 275 2.23 30.19 2.69
C ASN A 275 3.14 30.50 1.47
N GLN A 276 4.46 30.40 1.64
CA GLN A 276 5.44 30.75 0.58
C GLN A 276 5.34 29.88 -0.68
N ARG A 277 4.75 28.68 -0.58
CA ARG A 277 4.54 27.75 -1.69
C ARG A 277 3.21 28.00 -2.42
N LEU A 278 2.38 28.92 -1.95
CA LEU A 278 1.01 29.17 -2.45
C LEU A 278 0.14 27.91 -2.44
N GLN A 279 0.37 27.05 -1.45
CA GLN A 279 -0.38 25.81 -1.21
C GLN A 279 -1.64 26.06 -0.35
N TRP A 280 -1.74 27.23 0.29
CA TRP A 280 -2.80 27.59 1.22
C TRP A 280 -3.30 29.02 0.99
N GLU A 281 -4.60 29.22 1.23
CA GLU A 281 -5.28 30.52 1.23
C GLU A 281 -5.51 31.02 2.67
N GLU A 282 -5.54 32.34 2.85
CA GLU A 282 -5.86 32.95 4.15
C GLU A 282 -7.33 32.68 4.54
N GLY A 283 -7.56 32.18 5.76
CA GLY A 283 -8.92 31.87 6.20
C GLY A 283 -8.99 30.98 7.43
N THR A 284 -10.04 30.17 7.49
CA THR A 284 -10.28 29.15 8.53
C THR A 284 -10.18 27.78 7.85
N PRO A 285 -9.25 26.91 8.27
CA PRO A 285 -9.13 25.57 7.72
C PRO A 285 -10.33 24.70 8.11
N GLY A 286 -10.55 23.65 7.31
CA GLY A 286 -11.45 22.56 7.66
C GLY A 286 -10.77 21.50 8.51
N VAL A 287 -11.43 20.35 8.63
CA VAL A 287 -10.90 19.15 9.29
C VAL A 287 -10.92 18.02 8.26
N VAL A 288 -9.81 17.30 8.11
CA VAL A 288 -9.76 16.06 7.31
C VAL A 288 -9.91 14.86 8.24
N ALA A 289 -10.66 13.83 7.81
CA ALA A 289 -10.99 12.70 8.67
C ALA A 289 -10.99 11.37 7.92
N TYR A 290 -10.55 10.31 8.61
CA TYR A 290 -10.82 8.92 8.25
C TYR A 290 -11.99 8.39 9.07
N LYS A 291 -12.79 7.54 8.43
CA LYS A 291 -13.89 6.83 9.08
C LYS A 291 -14.04 5.47 8.42
N PHE A 292 -13.82 4.41 9.18
CA PHE A 292 -14.06 3.06 8.69
C PHE A 292 -15.57 2.80 8.50
N LEU A 293 -15.92 2.35 7.32
CA LEU A 293 -17.26 1.90 6.90
C LEU A 293 -17.37 0.38 6.97
N GLU A 294 -16.30 -0.34 6.63
CA GLU A 294 -16.13 -1.79 6.84
C GLU A 294 -14.69 -2.02 7.34
N SER A 295 -14.45 -3.14 8.03
CA SER A 295 -13.15 -3.49 8.60
C SER A 295 -12.97 -5.00 8.65
N PRO A 296 -11.73 -5.52 8.75
CA PRO A 296 -11.46 -6.94 8.93
C PRO A 296 -12.31 -7.57 10.03
N LYS A 297 -12.65 -8.85 9.84
CA LYS A 297 -13.58 -9.56 10.71
C LYS A 297 -12.85 -10.30 11.83
N GLY A 298 -13.39 -10.18 13.04
CA GLY A 298 -12.91 -10.93 14.19
C GLY A 298 -13.30 -12.41 14.11
N PRO A 299 -12.79 -13.26 15.01
CA PRO A 299 -13.12 -14.70 15.05
C PRO A 299 -14.61 -15.03 15.23
N ASP A 300 -15.44 -14.06 15.62
CA ASP A 300 -16.90 -14.19 15.71
C ASP A 300 -17.65 -13.76 14.43
N GLY A 301 -16.92 -13.43 13.37
CA GLY A 301 -17.42 -13.01 12.06
C GLY A 301 -17.91 -11.57 11.97
N LYS A 302 -17.73 -10.76 13.04
CA LYS A 302 -18.16 -9.34 13.04
C LYS A 302 -17.00 -8.41 12.66
N PRO A 303 -17.27 -7.26 12.01
CA PRO A 303 -16.28 -6.21 11.81
C PRO A 303 -15.68 -5.76 13.14
N LEU A 304 -14.36 -5.68 13.22
CA LEU A 304 -13.63 -5.25 14.42
C LEU A 304 -13.77 -3.74 14.71
N GLY A 305 -14.02 -2.93 13.68
CA GLY A 305 -14.01 -1.47 13.78
C GLY A 305 -12.60 -0.92 14.01
N MET A 306 -12.53 0.28 14.58
CA MET A 306 -11.26 0.89 14.99
C MET A 306 -10.82 0.30 16.33
N THR A 307 -9.69 -0.41 16.36
CA THR A 307 -9.14 -1.06 17.56
C THR A 307 -7.90 -0.37 18.11
N ALA A 308 -7.28 0.51 17.31
CA ALA A 308 -6.35 1.52 17.80
C ALA A 308 -6.44 2.81 16.97
N PHE A 309 -6.06 3.93 17.59
CA PHE A 309 -5.72 5.19 16.95
C PHE A 309 -4.46 5.71 17.64
N LYS A 310 -3.37 5.80 16.89
CA LYS A 310 -2.07 6.24 17.41
C LYS A 310 -1.61 7.48 16.69
N LYS A 311 -0.94 8.36 17.42
CA LYS A 311 -0.34 9.59 16.88
C LYS A 311 1.17 9.61 17.11
N PHE A 312 1.87 10.32 16.25
CA PHE A 312 3.30 10.53 16.34
C PHE A 312 3.69 11.82 15.59
N THR A 313 4.94 12.24 15.74
CA THR A 313 5.58 13.31 14.97
C THR A 313 6.85 12.75 14.36
N ILE A 314 7.45 13.44 13.40
CA ILE A 314 8.66 12.99 12.68
C ILE A 314 9.81 12.53 13.61
N ASP A 315 9.95 13.14 14.80
CA ASP A 315 10.95 12.78 15.82
C ASP A 315 10.70 11.43 16.54
N ILE A 316 9.44 10.96 16.53
CA ILE A 316 8.98 9.76 17.26
C ILE A 316 8.22 8.78 16.36
N ASP A 317 8.47 8.82 15.05
CA ASP A 317 7.98 7.82 14.11
C ASP A 317 8.50 6.41 14.46
N PRO A 318 7.66 5.37 14.40
CA PRO A 318 8.12 3.99 14.58
C PRO A 318 8.89 3.54 13.32
N ALA A 319 10.21 3.46 13.43
CA ALA A 319 11.12 3.25 12.29
C ALA A 319 11.50 1.79 11.95
N THR A 320 10.93 0.80 12.66
CA THR A 320 11.23 -0.63 12.44
C THR A 320 9.96 -1.47 12.58
N ASP A 321 9.87 -2.63 11.91
CA ASP A 321 8.69 -3.49 11.93
C ASP A 321 8.17 -3.78 13.35
N PRO A 322 8.99 -4.14 14.36
CA PRO A 322 8.47 -4.39 15.70
C PRO A 322 7.90 -3.13 16.36
N ALA A 323 8.46 -1.96 16.08
CA ALA A 323 7.95 -0.69 16.57
C ALA A 323 6.62 -0.32 15.88
N GLN A 324 6.57 -0.46 14.55
CA GLN A 324 5.37 -0.20 13.75
C GLN A 324 4.23 -1.16 14.13
N TYR A 325 4.56 -2.43 14.34
CA TYR A 325 3.63 -3.48 14.76
C TYR A 325 3.05 -3.17 16.15
N LEU A 326 3.90 -2.80 17.12
CA LEU A 326 3.44 -2.39 18.45
C LEU A 326 2.50 -1.17 18.36
N THR A 327 2.83 -0.18 17.53
CA THR A 327 1.96 0.98 17.27
C THR A 327 0.59 0.53 16.74
N ILE A 328 0.52 -0.17 15.59
CA ILE A 328 -0.77 -0.57 15.01
C ILE A 328 -1.56 -1.58 15.86
N ALA A 329 -0.87 -2.33 16.73
CA ALA A 329 -1.48 -3.21 17.73
C ALA A 329 -1.98 -2.47 18.99
N GLY A 330 -1.81 -1.15 19.08
CA GLY A 330 -2.33 -0.30 20.16
C GLY A 330 -1.40 -0.11 21.36
N TYR A 331 -0.10 -0.29 21.20
CA TYR A 331 0.91 -0.04 22.23
C TYR A 331 1.69 1.25 21.95
N ASP A 332 2.19 1.92 22.99
CA ASP A 332 3.34 2.82 22.83
C ASP A 332 4.59 1.94 22.63
N TYR A 333 5.18 1.97 21.44
CA TYR A 333 6.30 1.10 21.07
C TYR A 333 7.60 1.36 21.87
N ARG A 334 7.71 2.51 22.55
CA ARG A 334 8.90 2.93 23.32
C ARG A 334 8.82 2.46 24.77
N THR A 335 7.60 2.35 25.31
CA THR A 335 7.34 1.95 26.70
C THR A 335 6.73 0.55 26.83
N SER A 336 6.27 -0.04 25.72
CA SER A 336 5.50 -1.29 25.64
C SER A 336 4.19 -1.27 26.47
N VAL A 337 3.67 -0.09 26.81
CA VAL A 337 2.39 0.06 27.50
C VAL A 337 1.25 -0.01 26.47
N TYR A 338 0.27 -0.87 26.73
CA TYR A 338 -0.95 -0.92 25.93
C TYR A 338 -1.79 0.34 26.20
N CYS A 339 -1.94 1.17 25.16
CA CYS A 339 -2.70 2.40 25.16
C CYS A 339 -3.24 2.59 23.72
N PRO A 340 -4.36 1.92 23.38
CA PRO A 340 -4.81 1.81 21.99
C PRO A 340 -5.31 3.13 21.39
N TYR A 341 -5.71 4.10 22.22
CA TYR A 341 -6.30 5.35 21.76
C TYR A 341 -5.54 6.53 22.37
N ASP A 342 -4.77 7.24 21.54
CA ASP A 342 -4.08 8.47 21.94
C ASP A 342 -5.05 9.65 21.93
N SER A 343 -5.99 9.64 22.88
CA SER A 343 -7.22 10.45 22.89
C SER A 343 -7.10 11.89 23.39
N VAL A 344 -5.90 12.34 23.73
CA VAL A 344 -5.64 13.72 24.16
C VAL A 344 -4.45 14.24 23.37
N ASP A 345 -4.63 15.35 22.65
CA ASP A 345 -3.54 16.11 22.03
C ASP A 345 -3.46 17.50 22.68
N GLU A 346 -2.29 17.84 23.19
CA GLU A 346 -2.07 19.00 24.08
C GLU A 346 -1.03 19.99 23.55
N VAL A 347 -0.34 19.62 22.47
CA VAL A 347 0.83 20.33 21.94
C VAL A 347 0.78 20.26 20.43
N GLU A 348 0.71 21.40 19.75
CA GLU A 348 0.81 21.52 18.30
C GLU A 348 2.19 21.06 17.79
N ALA A 349 2.26 20.43 16.62
CA ALA A 349 3.50 19.96 15.96
C ALA A 349 3.18 19.33 14.60
N ASP A 350 4.18 19.09 13.76
CA ASP A 350 4.09 18.23 12.56
C ASP A 350 3.53 16.83 12.90
N LYS A 351 2.20 16.66 12.77
CA LYS A 351 1.46 15.48 13.22
C LYS A 351 1.35 14.41 12.17
N ARG A 352 1.36 13.18 12.64
CA ARG A 352 0.95 11.99 11.89
C ARG A 352 0.01 11.16 12.74
N PHE A 353 -0.90 10.45 12.10
CA PHE A 353 -1.72 9.46 12.79
C PHE A 353 -1.88 8.16 11.99
N VAL A 354 -2.18 7.09 12.72
CA VAL A 354 -2.60 5.81 12.15
C VAL A 354 -3.88 5.33 12.83
N GLN A 355 -4.90 5.06 12.02
CA GLN A 355 -6.16 4.46 12.47
C GLN A 355 -6.13 2.96 12.13
N CYS A 356 -6.36 2.09 13.10
CA CYS A 356 -6.08 0.65 12.96
C CYS A 356 -7.27 -0.25 13.22
N SER A 357 -7.27 -1.42 12.58
CA SER A 357 -8.20 -2.52 12.83
C SER A 357 -7.47 -3.86 12.91
N GLY A 358 -7.80 -4.68 13.90
CA GLY A 358 -7.14 -5.95 14.23
C GLY A 358 -7.22 -6.28 15.74
N PRO A 359 -6.82 -7.48 16.19
CA PRO A 359 -6.19 -8.53 15.40
C PRO A 359 -7.20 -9.42 14.65
N PHE A 360 -6.78 -9.94 13.51
CA PHE A 360 -7.40 -11.06 12.79
C PHE A 360 -6.31 -12.05 12.34
N ASP A 361 -6.68 -13.23 11.85
CA ASP A 361 -5.74 -14.18 11.23
C ASP A 361 -6.07 -14.28 9.73
N LEU A 362 -5.04 -14.37 8.88
CA LEU A 362 -5.19 -14.38 7.42
C LEU A 362 -4.54 -15.63 6.82
N ALA A 363 -5.36 -16.62 6.47
CA ALA A 363 -4.92 -17.87 5.86
C ALA A 363 -4.42 -17.67 4.41
N PRO A 364 -3.61 -18.59 3.85
CA PRO A 364 -3.19 -18.56 2.45
C PRO A 364 -4.38 -18.40 1.50
N GLY A 365 -4.32 -17.40 0.62
CA GLY A 365 -5.38 -17.04 -0.32
C GLY A 365 -6.62 -16.35 0.29
N GLN A 366 -6.70 -16.18 1.62
CA GLN A 366 -7.77 -15.41 2.25
C GLN A 366 -7.58 -13.92 1.97
N VAL A 367 -8.71 -13.21 1.89
CA VAL A 367 -8.81 -11.77 1.70
C VAL A 367 -9.58 -11.17 2.88
N GLU A 368 -9.07 -10.09 3.45
CA GLU A 368 -9.81 -9.22 4.39
C GLU A 368 -9.87 -7.79 3.82
N GLU A 369 -10.88 -7.02 4.25
CA GLU A 369 -11.24 -5.75 3.63
C GLU A 369 -11.32 -4.63 4.66
N LEU A 370 -10.75 -3.46 4.32
CA LEU A 370 -10.87 -2.21 5.06
C LEU A 370 -11.39 -1.14 4.10
N ILE A 371 -12.41 -0.38 4.54
CA ILE A 371 -13.03 0.73 3.80
C ILE A 371 -13.12 1.95 4.71
#